data_AF-A0A1F7PIP9-F1
#
_entry.id   AF-A0A1F7PIP9-F1
#
_cell.length_a   1.000
_cell.length_b   1.000
_cell.length_c   1.000
_cell.angle_alpha   90.00
_cell.angle_beta   90.00
_cell.angle_gamma   90.00
#
_symmetry.space_group_name_H-M   'P 1'
#
loop_
_entity.id
_entity.type
_entity.pdbx_description
1 polymer ?
#
loop_
_entity_poly.entity_id
_entity_poly.type
_entity_poly.pdbx_seq_one_letter_code
_entity_poly.pdbx_strand_id
1 'polypeptide(L)' 'MIRARRFAVIEGQPKYLTVYEFERPDVPKSEAWNQVRDRNPWTHRIRPFMELDAGSPAVFKRIYPDPLP' A
#
# COMPACT_ATOMS: atom_id res chain seq x y z
N MET A 1 14.30 2.46 4.45
CA MET A 1 13.29 3.12 5.33
C MET A 1 11.91 2.91 4.71
N ILE A 2 10.90 2.53 5.49
CA ILE A 2 9.50 2.42 5.01
C ILE A 2 8.73 3.60 5.57
N ARG A 3 8.02 4.34 4.71
CA ARG A 3 7.06 5.36 5.15
C ARG A 3 5.65 4.84 4.90
N ALA A 4 4.77 5.00 5.87
CA ALA A 4 3.37 4.61 5.75
C ALA A 4 2.50 5.84 6.00
N ARG A 5 1.47 6.02 5.18
CA ARG A 5 0.47 7.07 5.37
C ARG A 5 -0.93 6.52 5.14
N ARG A 6 -1.88 6.96 5.97
CA ARG A 6 -3.30 6.65 5.84
C ARG A 6 -4.04 7.91 5.43
N PHE A 7 -5.01 7.74 4.55
CA PHE A 7 -5.88 8.79 4.07
C PHE A 7 -7.32 8.37 4.31
N ALA A 8 -8.16 9.34 4.67
CA ALA A 8 -9.60 9.19 4.69
C ALA A 8 -10.16 10.07 3.57
N VAL A 9 -11.00 9.49 2.72
CA VAL A 9 -11.62 10.25 1.63
C VAL A 9 -12.64 11.24 2.21
N ILE A 10 -12.69 12.44 1.65
CA ILE A 10 -13.73 13.44 1.98
C ILE A 10 -14.99 13.11 1.19
N GLU A 11 -14.86 12.86 -0.12
CA GLU A 11 -15.94 12.46 -1.03
C GLU A 11 -15.51 11.27 -1.90
N GLY A 12 -16.33 10.22 -1.98
CA GLY A 12 -16.05 9.00 -2.74
C GLY A 12 -15.96 7.73 -1.88
N GLN A 13 -15.61 6.61 -2.51
CA GLN A 13 -15.30 5.32 -1.88
C GLN A 13 -14.03 4.73 -2.52
N PRO A 14 -13.28 3.89 -1.79
CA PRO A 14 -13.48 3.46 -0.40
C PRO A 14 -13.11 4.55 0.61
N LYS A 15 -13.66 4.46 1.84
CA LYS A 15 -13.43 5.47 2.88
C LYS A 15 -11.96 5.66 3.25
N TYR A 16 -11.17 4.58 3.21
CA TYR A 16 -9.79 4.57 3.69
C TYR A 16 -8.82 4.06 2.63
N LEU A 17 -7.69 4.75 2.49
CA LEU A 17 -6.56 4.35 1.66
C LEU A 17 -5.28 4.30 2.50
N THR A 18 -4.44 3.29 2.28
CA THR A 18 -3.10 3.23 2.86
C THR A 18 -2.06 3.19 1.74
N VAL A 19 -1.04 4.06 1.84
CA VAL A 19 0.10 4.11 0.93
C VAL A 19 1.38 3.81 1.70
N TYR A 20 2.18 2.90 1.17
CA TYR A 20 3.53 2.61 1.66
C TYR A 20 4.55 3.05 0.61
N GLU A 21 5.50 3.88 1.02
CA GLU A 21 6.63 4.27 0.17
C GLU A 21 7.83 3.36 0.47
N PHE A 22 8.37 2.78 -0.60
CA PHE A 22 9.55 1.93 -0.58
C PHE A 22 10.61 2.47 -1.53
N GLU A 23 11.86 2.12 -1.26
CA GLU A 23 12.98 2.41 -2.15
C GLU A 23 12.95 1.55 -3.41
N ARG A 24 12.44 0.31 -3.31
CA ARG A 24 12.32 -0.63 -4.43
C ARG A 24 10.89 -1.10 -4.65
N PRO A 25 10.43 -1.23 -5.90
CA PRO A 25 9.06 -1.63 -6.22
C PRO A 25 8.77 -3.12 -5.96
N ASP A 26 9.80 -3.96 -5.81
CA ASP A 26 9.66 -5.40 -5.62
C ASP A 26 9.55 -5.82 -4.14
N VAL A 27 9.63 -4.87 -3.19
CA VAL A 27 9.48 -5.15 -1.75
C VAL A 27 8.22 -5.98 -1.44
N PRO A 28 7.02 -5.69 -1.98
CA PRO A 28 5.82 -6.47 -1.69
C PRO A 28 5.86 -7.92 -2.18
N LYS A 29 6.81 -8.29 -3.06
CA LYS A 29 7.03 -9.65 -3.55
C LYS A 29 8.03 -10.43 -2.70
N SER A 30 8.77 -9.76 -1.82
CA SER A 30 9.81 -10.38 -1.01
C SER A 30 9.25 -11.29 0.08
N GLU A 31 10.00 -12.34 0.43
CA GLU A 31 9.62 -13.25 1.51
C GLU A 31 9.55 -12.50 2.86
N ALA A 32 10.52 -11.65 3.14
CA ALA A 32 10.55 -10.85 4.36
C ALA A 32 9.29 -9.98 4.54
N TRP A 33 8.79 -9.40 3.44
CA TRP A 33 7.52 -8.65 3.47
C TRP A 33 6.34 -9.55 3.82
N ASN A 34 6.23 -10.71 3.17
CA ASN A 34 5.13 -11.65 3.42
C ASN A 34 5.14 -12.16 4.87
N GLN A 35 6.31 -12.50 5.41
CA GLN A 35 6.46 -12.93 6.80
C GLN A 35 5.95 -11.86 7.78
N VAL A 36 6.33 -10.59 7.60
CA VAL A 36 5.88 -9.49 8.47
C VAL A 36 4.38 -9.21 8.30
N ARG A 37 3.89 -9.21 7.06
CA ARG A 37 2.48 -8.97 6.73
C ARG A 37 1.55 -9.96 7.44
N ASP A 38 1.97 -11.21 7.56
CA ASP A 38 1.17 -12.31 8.13
C ASP A 38 1.45 -12.57 9.62
N ARG A 39 2.40 -11.85 10.23
CA ARG A 39 2.86 -12.06 11.62
C ARG A 39 1.83 -11.67 12.68
N ASN A 40 1.01 -10.66 12.44
CA ASN A 40 0.04 -10.18 13.42
C ASN A 40 -1.27 -10.98 13.32
N PRO A 41 -1.71 -11.69 14.39
CA PRO A 41 -2.99 -12.41 14.38
C PRO A 41 -4.20 -11.55 14.04
N TRP A 42 -4.14 -10.25 14.32
CA TRP A 42 -5.18 -9.29 13.95
C TRP A 42 -5.33 -9.14 12.44
N THR A 43 -4.25 -9.27 11.66
CA THR A 43 -4.30 -9.20 10.19
C THR A 43 -5.23 -10.26 9.62
N HIS A 44 -5.15 -11.49 10.13
CA HIS A 44 -6.00 -12.60 9.69
C HIS A 44 -7.47 -12.37 10.05
N ARG A 45 -7.74 -11.70 11.18
CA ARG A 45 -9.11 -11.34 11.59
C ARG A 45 -9.72 -10.26 10.70
N ILE A 46 -8.94 -9.27 10.29
CA ILE A 46 -9.45 -8.12 9.52
C ILE A 46 -9.52 -8.40 8.02
N ARG A 47 -8.61 -9.21 7.46
CA ARG A 47 -8.53 -9.49 6.02
C ARG A 47 -9.85 -9.83 5.33
N PRO A 48 -10.70 -10.71 5.87
CA PRO A 48 -11.99 -11.04 5.24
C PRO A 48 -12.94 -9.85 5.09
N PHE A 49 -12.74 -8.80 5.89
CA PHE A 49 -13.54 -7.56 5.87
C PHE A 49 -12.87 -6.45 5.05
N MET A 50 -11.70 -6.69 4.45
CA MET A 50 -11.03 -5.72 3.61
C MET A 50 -11.56 -5.81 2.18
N GLU A 51 -12.32 -4.81 1.75
CA GLU A 51 -12.66 -4.61 0.35
C GLU A 51 -11.59 -3.74 -0.32
N LEU A 52 -11.14 -4.18 -1.49
CA LEU A 52 -10.15 -3.49 -2.30
C LEU A 52 -10.80 -3.09 -3.62
N ASP A 53 -10.70 -1.81 -3.95
CA ASP A 53 -11.14 -1.29 -5.24
C ASP A 53 -10.35 -1.90 -6.40
N ALA A 54 -10.93 -1.81 -7.60
CA ALA A 54 -10.29 -2.27 -8.82
C ALA A 54 -8.86 -1.71 -8.95
N GLY A 55 -7.91 -2.63 -9.19
CA GLY A 55 -6.48 -2.30 -9.27
C GLY A 55 -5.75 -2.30 -7.92
N SER A 56 -6.43 -2.52 -6.78
CA SER A 56 -5.77 -2.71 -5.48
C SER A 56 -5.59 -4.19 -5.12
N PRO A 57 -4.49 -4.57 -4.45
CA PRO A 57 -3.32 -3.73 -4.14
C PRO A 57 -2.46 -3.50 -5.39
N ALA A 58 -1.89 -2.31 -5.54
CA ALA A 58 -0.98 -1.96 -6.62
C ALA A 58 0.34 -1.36 -6.12
N VAL A 59 1.36 -1.44 -6.98
CA VAL A 59 2.65 -0.78 -6.79
C VAL A 59 2.80 0.29 -7.87
N PHE A 60 3.07 1.52 -7.43
CA PHE A 60 3.25 2.67 -8.32
C PHE A 60 4.68 3.20 -8.21
N LYS A 61 5.20 3.73 -9.32
CA LYS A 61 6.48 4.46 -9.35
C LYS A 61 6.19 5.95 -9.44
N ARG A 62 6.73 6.74 -8.52
CA ARG A 62 6.72 8.20 -8.66
C ARG A 62 7.63 8.60 -9.81
N ILE A 63 7.07 9.26 -10.81
CA ILE A 63 7.82 9.91 -11.88
C ILE A 63 7.90 11.41 -11.57
N TYR A 64 9.00 12.03 -11.97
CA TYR A 64 9.15 13.47 -11.94
C TYR A 64 9.17 13.95 -13.39
N PRO A 65 8.65 15.15 -13.68
CA PRO A 65 8.85 15.75 -14.99
C PRO A 65 10.35 15.88 -15.26
N ASP A 66 10.72 15.84 -16.54
CA ASP A 66 12.07 16.23 -16.93
C ASP A 66 12.35 17.64 -16.40
N PRO A 67 13.58 17.94 -15.96
CA PRO A 67 13.95 19.30 -15.61
C PRO A 67 13.58 20.21 -16.77
N LEU A 68 12.95 21.36 -16.49
CA LEU A 68 12.79 22.39 -17.51
C LEU A 68 14.19 22.69 -18.10
N PRO A 69 14.29 22.84 -19.43
CA PRO A 69 15.58 23.11 -20.08
C PRO A 69 16.27 24.35 -19.54
#